data_AF-A0A4Y2W8A7-F1
#
_entry.id   AF-A0A4Y2W8A7-F1
#
_cell.length_a   1.000
_cell.length_b   1.000
_cell.length_c   1.000
_cell.angle_alpha   90.00
_cell.angle_beta   90.00
_cell.angle_gamma   90.00
#
_symmetry.space_group_name_H-M   'P 1'
#
loop_
_entity.id
_entity.type
_entity.pdbx_description
1 polymer ?
#
loop_
_entity_poly.entity_id
_entity_poly.type
_entity_poly.pdbx_seq_one_letter_code
_entity_poly.pdbx_strand_id
1 'polypeptide(L)'
;MYLSEESPTPELQELVVFILKSYAPKWFSIKTSKYFTEGPKLVYQSIQSSRYLPDDLRNILYPVIERNGFYAHPKHLMLAMIQDNTKHIRELGLRRFLKARQLDHIRTFMPPKLNFKAQDNSEIINWMACGLSSPQL
;
A
#
# COMPACT_ATOMS: atom_id res chain seq x y z
N MET A 1 -18.82 -20.98 10.64
CA MET A 1 -20.19 -20.47 10.44
C MET A 1 -20.40 -20.35 8.95
N TYR A 2 -21.06 -21.33 8.33
CA TYR A 2 -21.46 -21.26 6.93
C TYR A 2 -22.98 -21.04 6.91
N LEU A 3 -23.40 -19.86 6.47
CA LEU A 3 -24.80 -19.60 6.11
C LEU A 3 -24.97 -20.08 4.67
N SER A 4 -25.66 -21.21 4.50
CA SER A 4 -26.05 -21.70 3.19
C SER A 4 -27.44 -21.14 2.89
N GLU A 5 -27.51 -20.02 2.20
CA GLU A 5 -28.76 -19.51 1.61
C GLU A 5 -28.86 -19.98 0.17
N GLU A 6 -30.01 -20.56 -0.21
CA GLU A 6 -30.27 -21.00 -1.58
C GLU A 6 -30.38 -19.82 -2.57
N SER A 7 -30.62 -18.60 -2.07
CA SER A 7 -30.77 -17.38 -2.87
C SER A 7 -30.11 -16.20 -2.14
N PRO A 8 -28.78 -16.07 -2.20
CA PRO A 8 -28.06 -15.03 -1.48
C PRO A 8 -28.40 -13.64 -2.04
N THR A 9 -28.52 -12.66 -1.15
CA THR A 9 -28.78 -11.27 -1.54
C THR A 9 -27.63 -10.69 -2.39
N PRO A 10 -27.89 -9.67 -3.24
CA PRO A 10 -26.85 -9.02 -4.03
C PRO A 10 -25.66 -8.53 -3.19
N GLU A 11 -25.92 -8.00 -2.00
CA GLU A 11 -24.89 -7.49 -1.08
C GLU A 11 -24.00 -8.62 -0.56
N LEU A 12 -24.58 -9.79 -0.27
CA LEU A 12 -23.83 -10.97 0.14
C LEU A 12 -22.97 -11.49 -1.02
N GLN A 13 -23.49 -11.48 -2.25
CA GLN A 13 -22.72 -11.84 -3.44
C GLN A 13 -21.53 -10.89 -3.66
N GLU A 14 -21.74 -9.58 -3.52
CA GLU A 14 -20.67 -8.58 -3.63
C GLU A 14 -19.58 -8.77 -2.57
N LEU A 15 -19.97 -9.05 -1.32
CA LEU A 15 -19.03 -9.35 -0.23
C LEU A 15 -18.19 -10.59 -0.54
N VAL A 16 -18.82 -11.66 -1.01
CA VAL A 16 -18.11 -12.90 -1.41
C VAL A 16 -17.16 -12.62 -2.56
N VAL A 17 -17.59 -11.87 -3.58
CA VAL A 17 -16.73 -11.47 -4.71
C VAL A 17 -15.55 -10.64 -4.22
N PHE A 18 -15.74 -9.71 -3.29
CA PHE A 18 -14.66 -8.94 -2.67
C PHE A 18 -13.68 -9.83 -1.89
N ILE A 19 -14.19 -10.80 -1.14
CA ILE A 19 -13.35 -11.74 -0.39
C ILE A 19 -12.45 -12.52 -1.35
N LEU A 20 -13.03 -13.06 -2.42
CA LEU A 20 -12.33 -13.90 -3.39
C LEU A 20 -11.36 -13.10 -4.27
N LYS A 21 -11.74 -11.89 -4.74
CA LYS A 21 -10.93 -11.10 -5.68
C LYS A 21 -9.87 -10.25 -4.99
N SER A 22 -10.15 -9.73 -3.80
CA SER A 22 -9.28 -8.73 -3.16
C SER A 22 -8.72 -9.22 -1.82
N TYR A 23 -9.59 -9.60 -0.88
CA TYR A 23 -9.16 -9.85 0.50
C TYR A 23 -8.28 -11.10 0.63
N ALA A 24 -8.75 -12.27 0.21
CA ALA A 24 -8.04 -13.53 0.40
C ALA A 24 -6.69 -13.57 -0.36
N PRO A 25 -6.60 -13.16 -1.64
CA PRO A 25 -5.31 -13.07 -2.33
C PRO A 25 -4.34 -12.10 -1.65
N LYS A 26 -4.85 -10.97 -1.13
CA LYS A 26 -4.03 -9.98 -0.43
C LYS A 26 -3.53 -10.49 0.91
N TRP A 27 -4.41 -11.09 1.71
CA TRP A 27 -4.04 -11.72 2.98
C TRP A 27 -2.97 -12.77 2.76
N PHE A 28 -3.14 -13.63 1.76
CA PHE A 28 -2.15 -14.66 1.41
C PHE A 28 -0.82 -14.04 0.98
N SER A 29 -0.84 -13.00 0.13
CA SER A 29 0.36 -12.29 -0.31
C SER A 29 1.11 -11.64 0.87
N ILE A 30 0.39 -11.09 1.85
CA ILE A 30 0.98 -10.53 3.07
C ILE A 30 1.63 -11.63 3.91
N LYS A 31 0.96 -12.77 4.10
CA LYS A 31 1.46 -13.88 4.92
C LYS A 31 2.64 -14.62 4.32
N THR A 32 2.73 -14.65 2.98
CA THR A 32 3.82 -15.34 2.27
C THR A 32 4.99 -14.43 1.92
N SER A 33 4.84 -13.11 2.08
CA SER A 33 5.94 -12.17 1.86
C SER A 33 7.08 -12.40 2.86
N LYS A 34 8.30 -12.47 2.34
CA LYS A 34 9.52 -12.72 3.14
C LYS A 34 10.27 -11.44 3.49
N TYR A 35 10.09 -10.38 2.72
CA TYR A 35 10.89 -9.16 2.82
C TYR A 35 10.00 -7.96 3.12
N PHE A 36 10.43 -7.13 4.08
CA PHE A 36 9.71 -5.90 4.40
C PHE A 36 9.70 -4.90 3.23
N THR A 37 10.65 -5.02 2.29
CA THR A 37 10.72 -4.22 1.06
C THR A 37 9.62 -4.52 0.06
N GLU A 38 8.91 -5.65 0.19
CA GLU A 38 7.69 -5.90 -0.58
C GLU A 38 6.47 -5.16 0.00
N GLY A 39 6.58 -4.62 1.22
CA GLY A 39 5.48 -3.94 1.91
C GLY A 39 4.80 -2.85 1.07
N PRO A 40 5.52 -1.87 0.50
CA PRO A 40 4.91 -0.83 -0.33
C PRO A 40 4.14 -1.39 -1.53
N LYS A 41 4.70 -2.43 -2.18
CA LYS A 41 4.05 -3.12 -3.30
C LYS A 41 2.79 -3.85 -2.87
N LEU A 42 2.78 -4.45 -1.69
CA LEU A 42 1.58 -5.08 -1.12
C LEU A 42 0.49 -4.04 -0.85
N VAL A 43 0.83 -2.84 -0.36
CA VAL A 43 -0.12 -1.74 -0.17
C VAL A 43 -0.69 -1.27 -1.51
N TYR A 44 0.17 -1.03 -2.51
CA TYR A 44 -0.27 -0.65 -3.86
C TYR A 44 -1.24 -1.66 -4.46
N GLN A 45 -0.89 -2.96 -4.40
CA GLN A 45 -1.74 -4.01 -4.92
C GLN A 45 -3.11 -4.08 -4.21
N SER A 46 -3.23 -3.66 -2.94
CA SER A 46 -4.54 -3.53 -2.27
C SER A 46 -5.38 -2.39 -2.86
N ILE A 47 -4.74 -1.29 -3.25
CA ILE A 47 -5.38 -0.20 -3.99
C ILE A 47 -5.80 -0.70 -5.37
N GLN A 48 -4.90 -1.37 -6.09
CA GLN A 48 -5.17 -1.88 -7.43
C GLN A 48 -6.31 -2.90 -7.44
N SER A 49 -6.30 -3.87 -6.52
CA SER A 49 -7.31 -4.93 -6.48
C SER A 49 -8.69 -4.44 -6.04
N SER A 50 -8.81 -3.22 -5.51
CA SER A 50 -10.10 -2.62 -5.13
C SER A 50 -10.68 -1.69 -6.19
N ARG A 51 -9.97 -1.43 -7.30
CA ARG A 51 -10.43 -0.50 -8.35
C ARG A 51 -11.69 -0.91 -9.09
N TYR A 52 -12.00 -2.20 -9.12
CA TYR A 52 -13.20 -2.70 -9.79
C TYR A 52 -14.48 -2.41 -9.00
N LEU A 53 -14.36 -2.08 -7.72
CA LEU A 53 -15.52 -1.81 -6.86
C LEU A 53 -16.20 -0.48 -7.27
N PRO A 54 -17.52 -0.37 -7.07
CA PRO A 54 -18.22 0.90 -7.20
C PRO A 54 -17.73 1.93 -6.16
N ASP A 55 -17.99 3.22 -6.40
CA ASP A 55 -17.43 4.33 -5.61
C ASP A 55 -17.86 4.30 -4.14
N ASP A 56 -19.11 3.93 -3.87
CA ASP A 56 -19.67 3.76 -2.53
C ASP A 56 -18.90 2.73 -1.69
N LEU A 57 -18.60 1.56 -2.27
CA LEU A 57 -17.78 0.54 -1.60
C LEU A 57 -16.31 0.97 -1.47
N ARG A 58 -15.76 1.67 -2.48
CA ARG A 58 -14.40 2.24 -2.38
C ARG A 58 -14.31 3.26 -1.25
N ASN A 59 -15.33 4.07 -1.03
CA ASN A 59 -15.37 5.07 0.05
C ASN A 59 -15.34 4.42 1.45
N ILE A 60 -15.86 3.20 1.59
CA ILE A 60 -15.76 2.42 2.83
C ILE A 60 -14.36 1.81 2.98
N LEU A 61 -13.81 1.27 1.89
CA LEU A 61 -12.56 0.50 1.91
C LEU A 61 -11.29 1.36 1.98
N TYR A 62 -11.24 2.48 1.26
CA TYR A 62 -10.05 3.33 1.17
C TYR A 62 -9.55 3.85 2.52
N PRO A 63 -10.43 4.33 3.43
CA PRO A 63 -10.00 4.67 4.80
C PRO A 63 -9.36 3.49 5.54
N VAL A 64 -9.82 2.26 5.31
CA VAL A 64 -9.26 1.05 5.92
C VAL A 64 -7.87 0.75 5.35
N ILE A 65 -7.68 0.87 4.03
CA ILE A 65 -6.38 0.70 3.38
C ILE A 65 -5.40 1.77 3.87
N GLU A 66 -5.82 3.04 3.93
CA GLU A 66 -4.99 4.16 4.39
C GLU A 66 -4.55 3.97 5.84
N ARG A 67 -5.48 3.64 6.75
CA ARG A 67 -5.18 3.39 8.17
C ARG A 67 -4.17 2.26 8.38
N ASN A 68 -4.12 1.28 7.47
CA ASN A 68 -3.19 0.16 7.53
C ASN A 68 -1.96 0.33 6.62
N GLY A 69 -1.83 1.47 5.94
CA GLY A 69 -0.83 1.75 4.91
C GLY A 69 0.58 2.06 5.40
N PHE A 70 0.99 1.65 6.62
CA PHE A 70 2.29 2.00 7.21
C PHE A 70 3.51 1.62 6.35
N TYR A 71 3.39 0.53 5.58
CA TYR A 71 4.44 0.11 4.66
C TYR A 71 4.59 1.02 3.43
N ALA A 72 3.65 1.93 3.17
CA ALA A 72 3.80 2.97 2.17
C ALA A 72 4.56 4.20 2.70
N HIS A 73 5.04 4.20 3.95
CA HIS A 73 5.80 5.31 4.50
C HIS A 73 7.08 5.57 3.67
N PRO A 74 7.52 6.83 3.48
CA PRO A 74 8.67 7.18 2.64
C PRO A 74 9.92 6.31 2.85
N LYS A 75 10.30 6.03 4.11
CA LYS A 75 11.40 5.12 4.45
C LYS A 75 11.28 3.74 3.77
N HIS A 76 10.12 3.09 3.89
CA HIS A 76 9.91 1.75 3.34
C HIS A 76 9.92 1.77 1.82
N LEU A 77 9.32 2.80 1.21
CA LEU A 77 9.38 3.00 -0.23
C LEU A 77 10.82 3.20 -0.72
N MET A 78 11.62 4.05 -0.07
CA MET A 78 13.03 4.23 -0.47
C MET A 78 13.83 2.94 -0.36
N LEU A 79 13.64 2.16 0.70
CA LEU A 79 14.31 0.86 0.87
C LEU A 79 13.89 -0.15 -0.19
N ALA A 80 12.60 -0.19 -0.53
CA ALA A 80 12.10 -1.00 -1.63
C ALA A 80 12.71 -0.57 -2.97
N MET A 81 12.78 0.73 -3.25
CA MET A 81 13.37 1.27 -4.47
C MET A 81 14.87 0.95 -4.59
N ILE A 82 15.63 1.04 -3.50
CA ILE A 82 17.07 0.72 -3.48
C ILE A 82 17.33 -0.77 -3.79
N GLN A 83 16.40 -1.66 -3.41
CA GLN A 83 16.49 -3.10 -3.67
C GLN A 83 15.83 -3.52 -5.00
N ASP A 84 15.28 -2.57 -5.78
CA ASP A 84 14.59 -2.88 -7.02
C ASP A 84 15.54 -3.46 -8.08
N ASN A 85 15.07 -4.38 -8.91
CA ASN A 85 15.87 -4.97 -9.99
C ASN A 85 16.20 -3.96 -11.11
N THR A 86 15.43 -2.88 -11.20
CA THR A 86 15.53 -1.85 -12.23
C THR A 86 16.50 -0.75 -11.81
N LYS A 87 17.58 -0.55 -12.58
CA LYS A 87 18.67 0.39 -12.25
C LYS A 87 18.18 1.82 -11.98
N HIS A 88 17.30 2.36 -12.83
CA HIS A 88 16.83 3.74 -12.66
C HIS A 88 15.97 3.92 -11.39
N ILE A 89 15.24 2.88 -10.96
CA ILE A 89 14.46 2.91 -9.70
C ILE A 89 15.42 2.90 -8.50
N ARG A 90 16.48 2.09 -8.54
CA ARG A 90 17.53 2.10 -7.51
C ARG A 90 18.21 3.45 -7.36
N GLU A 91 18.58 4.07 -8.49
CA GLU A 91 19.19 5.41 -8.49
C GLU A 91 18.26 6.46 -7.90
N LEU A 92 16.97 6.42 -8.25
CA LEU A 92 15.96 7.30 -7.68
C LEU A 92 15.80 7.08 -6.16
N GLY A 93 15.74 5.83 -5.72
CA GLY A 93 15.69 5.46 -4.29
C GLY A 93 16.89 6.00 -3.52
N LEU A 94 18.10 5.84 -4.06
CA LEU A 94 19.34 6.35 -3.46
C LEU A 94 19.35 7.88 -3.36
N ARG A 95 18.97 8.59 -4.45
CA ARG A 95 18.89 10.06 -4.43
C ARG A 95 17.92 10.56 -3.36
N ARG A 96 16.75 9.93 -3.24
CA ARG A 96 15.74 10.25 -2.22
C ARG A 96 16.25 9.98 -0.81
N PHE A 97 16.94 8.87 -0.60
CA PHE A 97 17.55 8.51 0.67
C PHE A 97 18.62 9.51 1.10
N LEU A 98 19.52 9.89 0.19
CA LEU A 98 20.57 10.89 0.46
C LEU A 98 19.96 12.26 0.80
N LYS A 99 18.92 12.69 0.06
CA LYS A 99 18.20 13.93 0.36
C LYS A 99 17.52 13.88 1.72
N ALA A 100 16.90 12.75 2.09
CA ALA A 100 16.25 12.59 3.40
C ALA A 100 17.23 12.66 4.58
N ARG A 101 18.50 12.27 4.38
CA ARG A 101 19.55 12.39 5.40
C ARG A 101 19.98 13.83 5.69
N GLN A 102 19.71 14.76 4.77
CA GLN A 102 20.00 16.19 4.96
C GLN A 102 18.89 16.90 5.74
N LEU A 103 17.80 16.21 6.07
CA LEU A 103 16.65 16.77 6.75
C LEU A 103 16.64 16.38 8.23
N ASP A 104 16.68 17.37 9.11
CA ASP A 104 16.47 17.20 10.54
C ASP A 104 14.98 17.28 10.86
N HIS A 105 14.29 16.15 10.71
CA HIS A 105 12.86 16.04 11.02
C HIS A 105 12.59 14.90 12.00
N ILE A 106 11.80 15.22 13.02
CA ILE A 106 11.24 14.23 13.96
C ILE A 106 10.31 13.31 13.17
N ARG A 107 10.56 12.00 13.29
CA ARG A 107 9.79 10.98 12.58
C ARG A 107 8.42 10.80 13.25
N THR A 108 7.35 11.21 12.59
CA THR A 108 5.98 10.89 13.02
C THR A 108 5.59 9.50 12.53
N PHE A 109 5.26 8.59 13.45
CA PHE A 109 4.78 7.25 13.13
C PHE A 109 3.27 7.29 12.80
N MET A 110 2.94 7.93 11.68
CA MET A 110 1.58 8.02 11.16
C MET A 110 1.48 7.29 9.82
N PRO A 111 0.34 6.62 9.53
CA PRO A 111 0.10 6.12 8.18
C PRO A 111 0.14 7.29 7.20
N PRO A 112 0.84 7.16 6.06
CA PRO A 112 0.92 8.22 5.07
C PRO A 112 -0.43 8.39 4.37
N LYS A 113 -0.68 9.61 3.86
CA LYS A 113 -1.80 9.84 2.96
C LYS A 113 -1.57 9.08 1.64
N LEU A 114 -2.45 8.15 1.31
CA LEU A 114 -2.30 7.31 0.13
C LEU A 114 -2.89 7.95 -1.12
N ASN A 115 -2.20 7.77 -2.24
CA ASN A 115 -2.68 8.13 -3.57
C ASN A 115 -3.41 6.94 -4.20
N PHE A 116 -4.74 6.89 -4.08
CA PHE A 116 -5.54 5.81 -4.66
C PHE A 116 -5.54 5.79 -6.20
N LYS A 117 -5.09 6.87 -6.85
CA LYS A 117 -4.97 7.00 -8.31
C LYS A 117 -3.58 6.61 -8.85
N ALA A 118 -2.63 6.22 -7.99
CA ALA A 118 -1.26 5.85 -8.36
C ALA A 118 -1.22 4.79 -9.46
N GLN A 119 -0.37 4.94 -10.48
CA GLN A 119 -0.23 3.90 -11.51
C GLN A 119 0.92 2.93 -11.22
N ASP A 120 1.79 3.30 -10.28
CA ASP A 120 2.93 2.50 -9.84
C ASP A 120 3.15 2.62 -8.32
N ASN A 121 3.86 1.64 -7.75
CA ASN A 121 4.26 1.60 -6.34
C ASN A 121 5.01 2.88 -5.90
N SER A 122 5.77 3.51 -6.79
CA SER A 122 6.52 4.72 -6.49
C SER A 122 5.65 5.97 -6.32
N GLU A 123 4.38 5.92 -6.72
CA GLU A 123 3.43 7.04 -6.69
C GLU A 123 2.39 6.93 -5.56
N ILE A 124 2.45 5.88 -4.73
CA ILE A 124 1.41 5.58 -3.72
C ILE A 124 1.31 6.61 -2.59
N ILE A 125 2.29 7.51 -2.48
CA ILE A 125 2.27 8.64 -1.57
C ILE A 125 2.65 9.93 -2.29
N ASN A 126 2.22 11.05 -1.74
CA ASN A 126 2.80 12.34 -2.08
C ASN A 126 4.11 12.53 -1.32
N TRP A 127 5.24 12.43 -2.03
CA TRP A 127 6.59 12.58 -1.49
C TRP A 127 6.90 13.98 -0.93
N MET A 128 6.18 15.01 -1.37
CA MET A 128 6.35 16.39 -0.89
C MET A 128 5.51 16.66 0.36
N ALA A 129 4.36 15.99 0.50
CA ALA A 129 3.46 16.15 1.64
C ALA A 129 3.80 15.21 2.81
N CYS A 130 4.44 14.07 2.53
CA CYS A 130 4.91 13.17 3.59
C CYS A 130 6.22 13.70 4.18
N GLY A 131 6.25 13.93 5.49
CA GLY A 131 7.48 14.30 6.21
C GLY A 131 8.59 13.27 5.94
N LEU A 132 9.65 13.70 5.27
CA LEU A 132 10.83 12.88 5.05
C LEU A 132 11.68 12.91 6.33
N SER A 133 11.93 11.75 6.92
CA SER A 133 12.80 11.62 8.08
C SER A 133 14.06 10.86 7.72
N SER A 134 15.18 11.19 8.36
CA SER A 134 16.44 10.45 8.21
C SER A 134 16.27 8.95 8.56
N PRO A 135 16.72 8.03 7.70
CA PRO A 135 16.68 6.59 7.96
C PRO A 135 17.81 6.15 8.92
N GLN A 136 17.44 5.49 10.02
CA GLN A 136 18.39 4.83 10.94
C GLN A 136 19.17 3.70 10.26
N LEU A 137 20.47 3.63 10.54
CA LEU A 137 21.39 2.55 10.18
C LEU A 137 21.12 1.30 11.04
#